data_AF-A0A162NKK5-F1
#
_entry.id   AF-A0A162NKK5-F1
#
_cell.length_a   1.000
_cell.length_b   1.000
_cell.length_c   1.000
_cell.angle_alpha   90.00
_cell.angle_beta   90.00
_cell.angle_gamma   90.00
#
_symmetry.space_group_name_H-M   'P 1'
#
loop_
_entity.id
_entity.type
_entity.pdbx_description
1 polymer ?
#
loop_
_entity_poly.entity_id
_entity_poly.type
_entity_poly.pdbx_seq_one_letter_code
_entity_poly.pdbx_strand_id
1 'polypeptide(L)'
;MKFRYQVCMMMVTMLLLLSCKNDNQDKRSGNKPTHPHWPNNAQLVISISMQFETGGQPAGVESPFSGNPLPKDVPDLPAESWYRYGAREGIYRMLDLWKKYGIKVTSHVVGAAALKYPELAKAIAAGGHEIAAHGISWDNQWNKNYADELKFVKDGVDTVAQLTGQTAIGYNCNWLRRSPNTLKVLQDLGFMYHIDDLSRDEPFITKVRGKNFVVIPYTERNNDIIKITGEHWTPDQFLSQLKREFDQLYAEGAQKRRMMSISFHDRIGGSPAMVNAMESFIRYTKEKTGVFYMRKDDIAKLVINDPDTPVDNSEEMYNN
;
A
#
# COMPACT_ATOMS: atom_id res chain seq x y z
N MET A 1 3.34 14.06 96.76
CA MET A 1 3.94 12.87 97.39
C MET A 1 4.86 12.19 96.37
N LYS A 2 6.14 11.99 96.70
CA LYS A 2 7.18 11.35 95.84
C LYS A 2 6.97 9.82 95.76
N PHE A 3 7.46 9.18 94.68
CA PHE A 3 8.24 7.91 94.59
C PHE A 3 8.23 7.45 93.10
N ARG A 4 9.35 7.50 92.35
CA ARG A 4 10.46 6.52 92.16
C ARG A 4 10.06 5.21 91.44
N TYR A 5 10.82 4.85 90.39
CA TYR A 5 11.33 3.54 89.91
C TYR A 5 11.58 3.67 88.37
N GLN A 6 12.78 3.58 87.77
CA GLN A 6 13.94 2.65 87.78
C GLN A 6 13.92 1.67 86.57
N VAL A 7 14.82 1.96 85.60
CA VAL A 7 15.75 1.09 84.84
C VAL A 7 15.30 -0.27 84.28
N CYS A 8 15.51 -0.50 82.96
CA CYS A 8 16.21 -1.68 82.35
C CYS A 8 16.33 -1.51 80.81
N MET A 9 17.53 -1.40 80.22
CA MET A 9 18.34 -2.45 79.53
C MET A 9 17.82 -2.73 78.09
N MET A 10 18.59 -2.66 77.00
CA MET A 10 19.83 -3.37 76.66
C MET A 10 20.60 -2.68 75.51
N MET A 11 21.93 -2.83 75.54
CA MET A 11 22.89 -2.65 74.43
C MET A 11 22.52 -3.48 73.20
N VAL A 12 23.02 -3.07 72.01
CA VAL A 12 23.92 -3.87 71.14
C VAL A 12 24.26 -3.10 69.84
N THR A 13 25.55 -2.73 69.76
CA THR A 13 26.50 -2.87 68.64
C THR A 13 26.11 -2.40 67.22
N MET A 14 26.74 -1.31 66.77
CA MET A 14 26.76 -0.87 65.37
C MET A 14 28.12 -1.19 64.75
N LEU A 15 28.17 -2.18 63.84
CA LEU A 15 29.36 -2.49 63.04
C LEU A 15 29.41 -1.59 61.80
N LEU A 16 30.55 -0.93 61.60
CA LEU A 16 30.92 -0.26 60.35
C LEU A 16 31.22 -1.29 59.25
N LEU A 17 30.73 -1.06 58.04
CA LEU A 17 31.42 -1.46 56.81
C LEU A 17 31.35 -0.32 55.78
N LEU A 18 32.53 0.17 55.43
CA LEU A 18 32.78 1.12 54.34
C LEU A 18 32.40 0.46 53.01
N SER A 19 31.61 1.16 52.19
CA SER A 19 31.39 0.78 50.80
C SER A 19 32.33 1.56 49.89
N CYS A 20 33.24 0.85 49.23
CA CYS A 20 34.11 1.37 48.19
C CYS A 20 33.29 1.80 46.97
N LYS A 21 33.46 3.05 46.54
CA LYS A 21 33.02 3.54 45.23
C LYS A 21 33.79 2.80 44.14
N ASN A 22 33.09 2.01 43.33
CA ASN A 22 33.58 1.50 42.07
C ASN A 22 33.00 2.39 40.95
N ASP A 23 33.82 3.32 40.45
CA ASP A 23 33.55 4.04 39.21
C ASP A 23 33.79 3.10 38.02
N ASN A 24 32.83 2.21 37.76
CA ASN A 24 32.70 1.59 36.46
C ASN A 24 31.77 2.46 35.63
N GLN A 25 32.37 3.30 34.78
CA GLN A 25 31.69 3.94 33.68
C GLN A 25 31.05 2.86 32.80
N ASP A 26 29.75 2.64 32.98
CA ASP A 26 28.89 1.92 32.05
C ASP A 26 28.83 2.76 30.77
N LYS A 27 29.83 2.59 29.89
CA LYS A 27 29.76 3.00 28.48
C LYS A 27 28.73 2.10 27.80
N ARG A 28 27.46 2.27 28.14
CA ARG A 28 26.38 2.00 27.19
C ARG A 28 26.60 3.01 26.08
N SER A 29 27.24 2.56 25.01
CA SER A 29 27.11 3.18 23.71
C SER A 29 25.62 3.40 23.49
N GLY A 30 25.17 4.64 23.69
CA GLY A 30 23.89 5.09 23.19
C GLY A 30 23.94 4.79 21.71
N ASN A 31 23.24 3.74 21.29
CA ASN A 31 23.00 3.48 19.89
C ASN A 31 22.39 4.77 19.36
N LYS A 32 23.18 5.53 18.60
CA LYS A 32 22.63 6.56 17.74
C LYS A 32 21.52 5.87 16.95
N PRO A 33 20.34 6.48 16.76
CA PRO A 33 19.39 5.98 15.77
C PRO A 33 20.18 5.74 14.50
N THR A 34 20.21 4.49 14.06
CA THR A 34 20.72 4.12 12.74
C THR A 34 20.04 5.04 11.74
N HIS A 35 20.80 5.48 10.74
CA HIS A 35 20.31 6.44 9.75
C HIS A 35 18.86 6.15 9.36
N PRO A 36 17.99 7.18 9.30
CA PRO A 36 16.61 6.99 8.90
C PRO A 36 16.58 6.25 7.56
N HIS A 37 16.03 5.03 7.56
CA HIS A 37 16.09 4.13 6.41
C HIS A 37 15.21 4.61 5.25
N TRP A 38 14.26 5.49 5.54
CA TRP A 38 13.56 6.30 4.57
C TRP A 38 14.13 7.72 4.56
N PRO A 39 14.30 8.37 3.39
CA PRO A 39 14.80 9.74 3.33
C PRO A 39 13.91 10.79 4.05
N ASN A 40 12.67 10.45 4.39
CA ASN A 40 11.74 11.28 5.16
C ASN A 40 11.68 10.94 6.67
N ASN A 41 12.58 10.10 7.17
CA ASN A 41 12.62 9.63 8.57
C ASN A 41 11.43 8.77 9.02
N ALA A 42 10.65 8.21 8.09
CA ALA A 42 9.67 7.19 8.46
C ALA A 42 10.36 5.93 9.02
N GLN A 43 9.77 5.33 10.03
CA GLN A 43 10.07 3.96 10.46
C GLN A 43 9.36 2.96 9.56
N LEU A 44 8.11 3.25 9.19
CA LEU A 44 7.31 2.44 8.26
C LEU A 44 6.47 3.34 7.37
N VAL A 45 6.50 3.07 6.07
CA VAL A 45 5.58 3.68 5.10
C VAL A 45 4.44 2.70 4.79
N ILE A 46 3.19 3.17 4.87
CA ILE A 46 2.01 2.43 4.43
C ILE A 46 1.52 3.06 3.12
N SER A 47 1.34 2.26 2.08
CA SER A 47 0.82 2.73 0.80
C SER A 47 -0.40 1.92 0.35
N ILE A 48 -1.52 2.62 0.19
CA ILE A 48 -2.80 2.00 -0.18
C ILE A 48 -3.01 2.18 -1.68
N SER A 49 -3.28 1.06 -2.36
CA SER A 49 -3.84 1.01 -3.71
C SER A 49 -5.36 1.01 -3.62
N MET A 50 -6.01 2.01 -4.21
CA MET A 50 -7.46 2.09 -4.33
C MET A 50 -7.85 1.82 -5.79
N GLN A 51 -8.36 0.63 -6.08
CA GLN A 51 -8.68 0.23 -7.45
C GLN A 51 -9.98 0.90 -7.90
N PHE A 52 -9.93 1.54 -9.07
CA PHE A 52 -11.10 2.04 -9.77
C PHE A 52 -11.24 1.31 -11.11
N GLU A 53 -11.99 0.21 -11.05
CA GLU A 53 -12.18 -0.75 -12.15
C GLU A 53 -13.63 -0.77 -12.63
N THR A 54 -14.57 -0.41 -11.75
CA THR A 54 -16.00 -0.41 -12.02
C THR A 54 -16.34 0.44 -13.23
N GLY A 55 -16.86 -0.21 -14.27
CA GLY A 55 -17.21 0.38 -15.55
C GLY A 55 -16.22 0.07 -16.68
N GLY A 56 -15.01 -0.41 -16.35
CA GLY A 56 -13.97 -0.78 -17.31
C GLY A 56 -13.74 -2.29 -17.43
N GLN A 57 -14.53 -3.12 -16.74
CA GLN A 57 -14.45 -4.57 -16.81
C GLN A 57 -15.01 -5.13 -18.13
N PRO A 58 -14.42 -6.20 -18.69
CA PRO A 58 -14.97 -6.89 -19.86
C PRO A 58 -16.24 -7.68 -19.51
N ALA A 59 -16.97 -8.12 -20.55
CA ALA A 59 -18.09 -9.05 -20.37
C ALA A 59 -17.59 -10.41 -19.85
N GLY A 60 -18.38 -11.05 -18.96
CA GLY A 60 -18.04 -12.36 -18.40
C GLY A 60 -16.86 -12.35 -17.42
N VAL A 61 -16.52 -11.18 -16.88
CA VAL A 61 -15.45 -11.04 -15.89
C VAL A 61 -15.81 -11.73 -14.57
N GLU A 62 -14.80 -12.00 -13.74
CA GLU A 62 -14.97 -12.54 -12.40
C GLU A 62 -15.95 -11.72 -11.55
N SER A 63 -16.84 -12.45 -10.86
CA SER A 63 -17.80 -11.92 -9.91
C SER A 63 -18.08 -12.99 -8.84
N PRO A 64 -18.65 -12.64 -7.67
CA PRO A 64 -18.84 -13.57 -6.57
C PRO A 64 -19.97 -14.59 -6.80
N PHE A 65 -20.68 -14.52 -7.93
CA PHE A 65 -21.79 -15.40 -8.24
C PHE A 65 -21.30 -16.72 -8.87
N SER A 66 -21.95 -17.82 -8.54
CA SER A 66 -21.61 -19.14 -9.10
C SER A 66 -21.94 -19.21 -10.59
N GLY A 67 -21.17 -20.04 -11.32
CA GLY A 67 -21.42 -20.29 -12.75
C GLY A 67 -20.88 -19.22 -13.70
N ASN A 68 -19.83 -18.49 -13.30
CA ASN A 68 -19.21 -17.47 -14.14
C ASN A 68 -18.07 -18.01 -15.04
N PRO A 69 -17.96 -17.53 -16.29
CA PRO A 69 -18.91 -16.63 -16.96
C PRO A 69 -20.23 -17.34 -17.32
N LEU A 70 -21.34 -16.59 -17.31
CA LEU A 70 -22.59 -17.03 -17.93
C LEU A 70 -22.42 -17.26 -19.46
N PRO A 71 -23.34 -17.99 -20.12
CA PRO A 71 -23.31 -18.14 -21.58
C PRO A 71 -23.25 -16.78 -22.31
N LYS A 72 -22.55 -16.75 -23.45
CA LYS A 72 -22.12 -15.53 -24.19
C LYS A 72 -23.22 -14.48 -24.46
N ASP A 73 -24.48 -14.90 -24.54
CA ASP A 73 -25.62 -14.05 -24.88
C ASP A 73 -26.60 -13.84 -23.70
N VAL A 74 -26.22 -14.27 -22.49
CA VAL A 74 -27.01 -14.10 -21.27
C VAL A 74 -26.40 -12.97 -20.43
N PRO A 75 -27.15 -11.88 -20.17
CA PRO A 75 -26.63 -10.80 -19.34
C PRO A 75 -26.53 -11.24 -17.88
N ASP A 76 -25.36 -11.03 -17.27
CA ASP A 76 -25.17 -11.23 -15.82
C ASP A 76 -25.56 -9.97 -15.04
N LEU A 77 -26.88 -9.77 -14.88
CA LEU A 77 -27.44 -8.59 -14.22
C LEU A 77 -26.96 -8.45 -12.75
N PRO A 78 -26.86 -9.54 -11.94
CA PRO A 78 -26.26 -9.48 -10.62
C PRO A 78 -24.80 -9.02 -10.66
N ALA A 79 -23.94 -9.59 -11.52
CA ALA A 79 -22.54 -9.16 -11.64
C ALA A 79 -22.46 -7.68 -12.01
N GLU A 80 -23.23 -7.22 -12.99
CA GLU A 80 -23.27 -5.80 -13.33
C GLU A 80 -23.69 -4.92 -12.14
N SER A 81 -24.69 -5.35 -11.37
CA SER A 81 -25.14 -4.61 -10.17
C SER A 81 -24.05 -4.55 -9.10
N TRP A 82 -23.29 -5.63 -8.93
CA TRP A 82 -22.17 -5.71 -8.01
C TRP A 82 -21.04 -4.75 -8.39
N TYR A 83 -20.67 -4.68 -9.67
CA TYR A 83 -19.76 -3.64 -10.14
C TYR A 83 -20.35 -2.25 -9.92
N ARG A 84 -21.60 -1.96 -10.31
CA ARG A 84 -22.23 -0.64 -10.10
C ARG A 84 -22.16 -0.15 -8.65
N TYR A 85 -22.12 -1.03 -7.65
CA TYR A 85 -21.93 -0.65 -6.26
C TYR A 85 -20.62 0.12 -6.02
N GLY A 86 -19.51 -0.27 -6.68
CA GLY A 86 -18.22 0.39 -6.55
C GLY A 86 -18.28 1.87 -6.92
N ALA A 87 -18.96 2.20 -8.03
CA ALA A 87 -19.13 3.58 -8.49
C ALA A 87 -20.21 4.34 -7.70
N ARG A 88 -21.30 3.69 -7.30
CA ARG A 88 -22.42 4.35 -6.62
C ARG A 88 -22.13 4.66 -5.15
N GLU A 89 -21.37 3.78 -4.49
CA GLU A 89 -21.23 3.76 -3.04
C GLU A 89 -19.78 3.60 -2.60
N GLY A 90 -19.07 2.65 -3.21
CA GLY A 90 -17.77 2.19 -2.73
C GLY A 90 -16.68 3.26 -2.74
N ILE A 91 -16.44 3.89 -3.90
CA ILE A 91 -15.41 4.94 -4.04
C ILE A 91 -15.71 6.12 -3.14
N TYR A 92 -16.95 6.63 -3.12
CA TYR A 92 -17.32 7.75 -2.25
C TYR A 92 -17.04 7.45 -0.77
N ARG A 93 -17.42 6.27 -0.30
CA ARG A 93 -17.19 5.86 1.09
C ARG A 93 -15.70 5.77 1.44
N MET A 94 -14.87 5.27 0.52
CA MET A 94 -13.42 5.27 0.70
C MET A 94 -12.84 6.68 0.71
N LEU A 95 -13.25 7.55 -0.22
CA LEU A 95 -12.81 8.95 -0.27
C LEU A 95 -13.14 9.70 1.03
N ASP A 96 -14.33 9.49 1.60
CA ASP A 96 -14.72 10.06 2.88
C ASP A 96 -13.82 9.57 4.03
N LEU A 97 -13.50 8.29 4.06
CA LEU A 97 -12.57 7.72 5.04
C LEU A 97 -11.17 8.34 4.93
N TRP A 98 -10.63 8.42 3.71
CA TRP A 98 -9.30 9.00 3.49
C TRP A 98 -9.26 10.48 3.91
N LYS A 99 -10.29 11.24 3.54
CA LYS A 99 -10.46 12.65 3.93
C LYS A 99 -10.51 12.80 5.45
N LYS A 100 -11.27 11.97 6.15
CA LYS A 100 -11.41 11.99 7.62
C LYS A 100 -10.07 11.89 8.35
N TYR A 101 -9.12 11.14 7.80
CA TYR A 101 -7.81 10.91 8.42
C TYR A 101 -6.64 11.66 7.77
N GLY A 102 -6.93 12.49 6.76
CA GLY A 102 -5.92 13.24 6.00
C GLY A 102 -5.00 12.34 5.17
N ILE A 103 -5.45 11.14 4.80
CA ILE A 103 -4.65 10.17 4.06
C ILE A 103 -4.82 10.41 2.56
N LYS A 104 -3.72 10.38 1.80
CA LYS A 104 -3.75 10.35 0.34
C LYS A 104 -3.28 8.99 -0.16
N VAL A 105 -4.12 8.33 -0.94
CA VAL A 105 -3.86 7.03 -1.55
C VAL A 105 -3.45 7.17 -3.02
N THR A 106 -2.97 6.08 -3.60
CA THR A 106 -2.81 5.92 -5.03
C THR A 106 -4.02 5.20 -5.59
N SER A 107 -4.76 5.85 -6.49
CA SER A 107 -5.86 5.20 -7.19
C SER A 107 -5.39 4.69 -8.54
N HIS A 108 -5.59 3.39 -8.79
CA HIS A 108 -5.28 2.78 -10.08
C HIS A 108 -6.56 2.81 -10.93
N VAL A 109 -6.54 3.63 -11.97
CA VAL A 109 -7.75 4.00 -12.71
C VAL A 109 -7.74 3.35 -14.08
N VAL A 110 -8.76 2.54 -14.35
CA VAL A 110 -9.02 2.00 -15.70
C VAL A 110 -9.64 3.09 -16.57
N GLY A 111 -9.10 3.30 -17.78
CA GLY A 111 -9.55 4.38 -18.67
C GLY A 111 -11.05 4.31 -19.01
N ALA A 112 -11.57 3.12 -19.33
CA ALA A 112 -12.99 2.91 -19.61
C ALA A 112 -13.88 3.14 -18.38
N ALA A 113 -13.40 2.83 -17.16
CA ALA A 113 -14.11 3.16 -15.92
C ALA A 113 -14.20 4.68 -15.73
N ALA A 114 -13.11 5.41 -15.99
CA ALA A 114 -13.08 6.86 -15.95
C ALA A 114 -13.98 7.50 -17.01
N LEU A 115 -14.07 6.94 -18.22
CA LEU A 115 -15.02 7.41 -19.25
C LEU A 115 -16.47 7.22 -18.83
N LYS A 116 -16.77 6.10 -18.16
CA LYS A 116 -18.12 5.77 -17.73
C LYS A 116 -18.58 6.62 -16.53
N TYR A 117 -17.67 6.91 -15.60
CA TYR A 117 -17.93 7.71 -14.40
C TYR A 117 -16.88 8.82 -14.25
N PRO A 118 -16.87 9.82 -15.15
CA PRO A 118 -15.85 10.88 -15.18
C PRO A 118 -15.86 11.75 -13.93
N GLU A 119 -17.02 11.90 -13.28
CA GLU A 119 -17.17 12.60 -12.00
C GLU A 119 -16.37 11.93 -10.88
N LEU A 120 -16.28 10.59 -10.86
CA LEU A 120 -15.51 9.86 -9.86
C LEU A 120 -14.01 10.04 -10.08
N ALA A 121 -13.54 9.90 -11.33
CA ALA A 121 -12.13 10.14 -11.67
C ALA A 121 -11.71 11.56 -11.24
N LYS A 122 -12.56 12.56 -11.53
CA LYS A 122 -12.34 13.96 -11.11
C LYS A 122 -12.38 14.12 -9.60
N ALA A 123 -13.30 13.46 -8.89
CA ALA A 123 -13.39 13.52 -7.44
C ALA A 123 -12.14 12.93 -6.75
N ILE A 124 -11.62 11.80 -7.27
CA ILE A 124 -10.37 11.20 -6.79
C ILE A 124 -9.22 12.20 -6.95
N ALA A 125 -9.06 12.77 -8.15
CA ALA A 125 -8.02 13.75 -8.44
C ALA A 125 -8.14 15.03 -7.59
N ALA A 126 -9.34 15.60 -7.48
CA ALA A 126 -9.63 16.78 -6.66
C ALA A 126 -9.42 16.53 -5.16
N GLY A 127 -9.56 15.28 -4.72
CA GLY A 127 -9.19 14.83 -3.39
C GLY A 127 -7.69 14.84 -3.12
N GLY A 128 -6.83 15.12 -4.11
CA GLY A 128 -5.38 15.10 -3.99
C GLY A 128 -4.79 13.68 -3.95
N HIS A 129 -5.58 12.67 -4.32
CA HIS A 129 -5.08 11.32 -4.52
C HIS A 129 -4.25 11.26 -5.79
N GLU A 130 -3.30 10.33 -5.84
CA GLU A 130 -2.59 10.05 -7.07
C GLU A 130 -3.51 9.31 -8.04
N ILE A 131 -3.42 9.69 -9.32
CA ILE A 131 -3.99 8.97 -10.44
C ILE A 131 -2.88 8.12 -11.09
N ALA A 132 -2.86 6.82 -10.79
CA ALA A 132 -2.03 5.84 -11.47
C ALA A 132 -2.84 5.15 -12.58
N ALA A 133 -2.17 4.74 -13.65
CA ALA A 133 -2.85 4.13 -14.79
C ALA A 133 -3.00 2.61 -14.62
N HIS A 134 -4.15 2.09 -15.07
CA HIS A 134 -4.50 0.66 -15.00
C HIS A 134 -5.03 0.14 -16.35
N GLY A 135 -4.40 0.58 -17.45
CA GLY A 135 -4.83 0.27 -18.81
C GLY A 135 -6.11 0.99 -19.27
N ILE A 136 -6.44 0.89 -20.55
CA ILE A 136 -7.72 1.42 -21.08
C ILE A 136 -8.92 0.56 -20.64
N SER A 137 -8.72 -0.74 -20.44
CA SER A 137 -9.72 -1.68 -19.93
C SER A 137 -9.06 -2.69 -18.98
N TRP A 138 -9.86 -3.42 -18.21
CA TRP A 138 -9.35 -4.49 -17.35
C TRP A 138 -9.09 -5.77 -18.15
N ASP A 139 -8.09 -5.73 -19.04
CA ASP A 139 -7.74 -6.79 -19.99
C ASP A 139 -6.28 -7.27 -19.83
N ASN A 140 -6.00 -8.47 -20.30
CA ASN A 140 -4.70 -9.11 -20.21
C ASN A 140 -3.66 -8.42 -21.10
N GLN A 141 -2.49 -8.11 -20.53
CA GLN A 141 -1.35 -7.55 -21.27
C GLN A 141 -0.30 -8.60 -21.62
N TRP A 142 -0.19 -9.70 -20.86
CA TRP A 142 0.84 -10.73 -21.02
C TRP A 142 0.94 -11.35 -22.43
N ASN A 143 -0.12 -11.28 -23.24
CA ASN A 143 -0.15 -11.80 -24.61
C ASN A 143 -0.16 -10.72 -25.71
N LYS A 144 0.03 -9.43 -25.37
CA LYS A 144 0.06 -8.34 -26.35
C LYS A 144 1.47 -8.21 -26.96
N ASN A 145 1.53 -7.91 -28.26
CA ASN A 145 2.77 -7.46 -28.86
C ASN A 145 3.07 -6.01 -28.42
N TYR A 146 4.31 -5.55 -28.62
CA TYR A 146 4.76 -4.24 -28.18
C TYR A 146 3.88 -3.09 -28.69
N ALA A 147 3.47 -3.10 -29.97
CA ALA A 147 2.70 -2.01 -30.57
C ALA A 147 1.29 -1.93 -29.99
N ASP A 148 0.63 -3.08 -29.81
CA ASP A 148 -0.70 -3.16 -29.23
C ASP A 148 -0.68 -2.80 -27.74
N GLU A 149 0.36 -3.23 -27.01
CA GLU A 149 0.52 -2.87 -25.60
C GLU A 149 0.82 -1.37 -25.44
N LEU A 150 1.69 -0.79 -26.27
CA LEU A 150 1.96 0.65 -26.29
C LEU A 150 0.66 1.45 -26.50
N LYS A 151 -0.13 1.06 -27.49
CA LYS A 151 -1.43 1.69 -27.75
C LYS A 151 -2.38 1.52 -26.57
N PHE A 152 -2.47 0.32 -26.01
CA PHE A 152 -3.35 0.00 -24.89
C PHE A 152 -3.05 0.85 -23.64
N VAL A 153 -1.78 0.97 -23.26
CA VAL A 153 -1.34 1.79 -22.13
C VAL A 153 -1.59 3.27 -22.43
N LYS A 154 -1.19 3.73 -23.62
CA LYS A 154 -1.29 5.14 -24.03
C LYS A 154 -2.74 5.63 -24.04
N ASP A 155 -3.64 4.86 -24.66
CA ASP A 155 -5.07 5.20 -24.71
C ASP A 155 -5.65 5.35 -23.29
N GLY A 156 -5.26 4.46 -22.37
CA GLY A 156 -5.69 4.50 -20.97
C GLY A 156 -5.20 5.77 -20.25
N VAL A 157 -3.89 6.02 -20.27
CA VAL A 157 -3.32 7.18 -19.57
C VAL A 157 -3.78 8.51 -20.15
N ASP A 158 -3.87 8.64 -21.47
CA ASP A 158 -4.34 9.86 -22.13
C ASP A 158 -5.80 10.16 -21.77
N THR A 159 -6.64 9.12 -21.77
CA THR A 159 -8.06 9.23 -21.41
C THR A 159 -8.23 9.77 -19.99
N VAL A 160 -7.52 9.19 -19.02
CA VAL A 160 -7.65 9.60 -17.63
C VAL A 160 -7.02 10.99 -17.42
N ALA A 161 -5.91 11.30 -18.09
CA ALA A 161 -5.26 12.61 -18.02
C ALA A 161 -6.16 13.73 -18.56
N GLN A 162 -6.87 13.50 -19.67
CA GLN A 162 -7.83 14.46 -20.22
C GLN A 162 -8.98 14.76 -19.25
N LEU A 163 -9.44 13.76 -18.49
CA LEU A 163 -10.53 13.93 -17.54
C LEU A 163 -10.10 14.59 -16.22
N THR A 164 -8.91 14.25 -15.73
CA THR A 164 -8.45 14.59 -14.37
C THR A 164 -7.45 15.74 -14.33
N GLY A 165 -6.80 16.04 -15.47
CA GLY A 165 -5.66 16.95 -15.54
C GLY A 165 -4.36 16.40 -14.96
N GLN A 166 -4.35 15.15 -14.46
CA GLN A 166 -3.15 14.51 -13.90
C GLN A 166 -2.60 13.48 -14.89
N THR A 167 -1.32 13.60 -15.25
CA THR A 167 -0.61 12.58 -16.03
C THR A 167 -0.07 11.51 -15.08
N ALA A 168 -0.46 10.25 -15.28
CA ALA A 168 0.01 9.16 -14.45
C ALA A 168 1.51 8.90 -14.70
N ILE A 169 2.27 8.68 -13.61
CA ILE A 169 3.67 8.22 -13.68
C ILE A 169 3.84 6.80 -13.11
N GLY A 170 2.74 6.23 -12.61
CA GLY A 170 2.65 4.90 -12.03
C GLY A 170 1.73 3.99 -12.83
N TYR A 171 2.09 2.71 -12.90
CA TYR A 171 1.30 1.72 -13.62
C TYR A 171 1.05 0.44 -12.81
N ASN A 172 -0.13 -0.14 -13.02
CA ASN A 172 -0.50 -1.48 -12.56
C ASN A 172 -1.10 -2.26 -13.74
N CYS A 173 -0.65 -3.48 -13.97
CA CYS A 173 -1.25 -4.40 -14.92
C CYS A 173 -2.42 -5.16 -14.29
N ASN A 174 -3.40 -5.51 -15.13
CA ASN A 174 -4.41 -6.50 -14.77
C ASN A 174 -3.75 -7.78 -14.21
N TRP A 175 -4.13 -8.20 -13.01
CA TRP A 175 -3.59 -9.36 -12.30
C TRP A 175 -2.05 -9.37 -12.13
N LEU A 176 -1.39 -8.21 -12.18
CA LEU A 176 0.08 -8.10 -12.20
C LEU A 176 0.73 -8.78 -13.42
N ARG A 177 -0.06 -9.23 -14.39
CA ARG A 177 0.39 -10.05 -15.51
C ARG A 177 0.89 -9.17 -16.65
N ARG A 178 2.14 -8.72 -16.47
CA ARG A 178 2.94 -8.03 -17.47
C ARG A 178 3.28 -8.94 -18.66
N SER A 179 3.53 -8.32 -19.80
CA SER A 179 4.26 -8.92 -20.91
C SER A 179 5.76 -8.63 -20.77
N PRO A 180 6.66 -9.35 -21.47
CA PRO A 180 8.07 -8.97 -21.54
C PRO A 180 8.34 -7.57 -22.14
N ASN A 181 7.34 -6.96 -22.77
CA ASN A 181 7.44 -5.62 -23.35
C ASN A 181 7.00 -4.51 -22.40
N THR A 182 6.24 -4.82 -21.34
CA THR A 182 5.53 -3.82 -20.52
C THR A 182 6.47 -2.73 -20.02
N LEU A 183 7.60 -3.06 -19.40
CA LEU A 183 8.47 -2.03 -18.81
C LEU A 183 9.10 -1.10 -19.87
N LYS A 184 9.36 -1.63 -21.07
CA LYS A 184 9.84 -0.82 -22.20
C LYS A 184 8.75 0.12 -22.70
N VAL A 185 7.52 -0.38 -22.85
CA VAL A 185 6.35 0.44 -23.18
C VAL A 185 6.14 1.55 -22.15
N LEU A 186 6.17 1.23 -20.86
CA LEU A 186 6.03 2.20 -19.78
C LEU A 186 7.16 3.24 -19.81
N GLN A 187 8.40 2.83 -20.04
CA GLN A 187 9.52 3.76 -20.21
C GLN A 187 9.33 4.69 -21.40
N ASP A 188 8.88 4.18 -22.55
CA ASP A 188 8.65 4.97 -23.77
C ASP A 188 7.50 5.97 -23.62
N LEU A 189 6.55 5.70 -22.71
CA LEU A 189 5.46 6.59 -22.33
C LEU A 189 5.80 7.52 -21.14
N GLY A 190 7.01 7.44 -20.60
CA GLY A 190 7.48 8.33 -19.54
C GLY A 190 7.03 7.97 -18.13
N PHE A 191 6.58 6.73 -17.89
CA PHE A 191 6.30 6.26 -16.53
C PHE A 191 7.60 6.15 -15.71
N MET A 192 7.46 6.35 -14.40
CA MET A 192 8.55 6.30 -13.43
C MET A 192 8.58 4.97 -12.67
N TYR A 193 7.40 4.39 -12.43
CA TYR A 193 7.29 3.19 -11.61
C TYR A 193 6.16 2.26 -12.04
N HIS A 194 6.27 0.99 -11.63
CA HIS A 194 5.18 0.02 -11.66
C HIS A 194 5.05 -0.68 -10.31
N ILE A 195 3.90 -1.35 -10.10
CA ILE A 195 3.67 -2.14 -8.87
C ILE A 195 3.55 -3.65 -9.10
N ASP A 196 3.66 -4.10 -10.34
CA ASP A 196 3.50 -5.52 -10.75
C ASP A 196 4.68 -6.43 -10.32
N ASP A 197 4.95 -6.47 -9.02
CA ASP A 197 5.97 -7.29 -8.35
C ASP A 197 5.55 -7.58 -6.90
N LEU A 198 5.87 -8.77 -6.39
CA LEU A 198 5.50 -9.24 -5.05
C LEU A 198 6.72 -9.64 -4.19
N SER A 199 7.93 -9.39 -4.67
CA SER A 199 9.15 -10.04 -4.20
C SER A 199 9.80 -9.37 -2.98
N ARG A 200 9.38 -8.15 -2.62
CA ARG A 200 10.03 -7.34 -1.57
C ARG A 200 9.04 -6.59 -0.68
N ASP A 201 9.51 -6.22 0.50
CA ASP A 201 8.81 -5.36 1.48
C ASP A 201 9.32 -3.90 1.45
N GLU A 202 10.05 -3.50 0.42
CA GLU A 202 10.56 -2.15 0.20
C GLU A 202 10.66 -1.83 -1.30
N PRO A 203 10.52 -0.56 -1.71
CA PRO A 203 10.75 -0.17 -3.10
C PRO A 203 12.18 -0.47 -3.53
N PHE A 204 12.35 -0.79 -4.81
CA PHE A 204 13.63 -1.10 -5.40
C PHE A 204 13.73 -0.58 -6.83
N ILE A 205 14.93 -0.62 -7.40
CA ILE A 205 15.18 -0.24 -8.79
C ILE A 205 15.37 -1.50 -9.63
N THR A 206 14.69 -1.56 -10.77
CA THR A 206 15.09 -2.44 -11.87
C THR A 206 15.62 -1.59 -13.02
N LYS A 207 16.54 -2.14 -13.81
CA LYS A 207 17.07 -1.47 -15.00
C LYS A 207 16.24 -1.81 -16.23
N VAL A 208 15.79 -0.78 -16.93
CA VAL A 208 15.10 -0.89 -18.22
C VAL A 208 15.92 -0.12 -19.24
N ARG A 209 16.47 -0.81 -20.24
CA ARG A 209 17.41 -0.24 -21.23
C ARG A 209 18.51 0.61 -20.56
N GLY A 210 19.09 0.08 -19.47
CA GLY A 210 20.14 0.73 -18.68
C GLY A 210 19.71 1.88 -17.76
N LYS A 211 18.44 2.31 -17.79
CA LYS A 211 17.92 3.41 -16.94
C LYS A 211 17.19 2.87 -15.71
N ASN A 212 17.19 3.65 -14.63
CA ASN A 212 16.43 3.33 -13.42
C ASN A 212 14.92 3.32 -13.74
N PHE A 213 14.24 2.29 -13.26
CA PHE A 213 12.79 2.21 -13.22
C PHE A 213 12.39 1.71 -11.83
N VAL A 214 11.51 2.45 -11.15
CA VAL A 214 11.18 2.11 -9.76
C VAL A 214 10.15 0.98 -9.74
N VAL A 215 10.33 0.03 -8.84
CA VAL A 215 9.33 -0.97 -8.50
C VAL A 215 8.84 -0.68 -7.09
N ILE A 216 7.52 -0.52 -6.94
CA ILE A 216 6.86 -0.38 -5.64
C ILE A 216 6.07 -1.66 -5.40
N PRO A 217 6.58 -2.63 -4.63
CA PRO A 217 5.96 -3.94 -4.51
C PRO A 217 4.48 -3.88 -4.10
N TYR A 218 3.66 -4.66 -4.78
CA TYR A 218 2.25 -4.85 -4.48
C TYR A 218 2.06 -5.97 -3.43
N THR A 219 0.81 -6.37 -3.19
CA THR A 219 0.48 -7.40 -2.20
C THR A 219 -0.70 -8.24 -2.69
N GLU A 220 -0.62 -9.56 -2.49
CA GLU A 220 -1.78 -10.46 -2.53
C GLU A 220 -2.26 -10.84 -1.13
N ARG A 221 -1.43 -10.58 -0.11
CA ARG A 221 -1.72 -10.95 1.29
C ARG A 221 -2.66 -9.95 1.96
N ASN A 222 -2.46 -8.65 1.69
CA ASN A 222 -3.32 -7.55 2.14
C ASN A 222 -4.17 -7.02 0.98
N ASN A 223 -4.82 -7.92 0.26
CA ASN A 223 -5.61 -7.62 -0.92
C ASN A 223 -7.05 -8.12 -0.72
N ASP A 224 -8.02 -7.21 -0.71
CA ASP A 224 -9.42 -7.54 -0.42
C ASP A 224 -10.06 -8.45 -1.48
N ILE A 225 -9.69 -8.31 -2.77
CA ILE A 225 -10.22 -9.21 -3.80
C ILE A 225 -9.81 -10.66 -3.56
N ILE A 226 -8.56 -10.89 -3.15
CA ILE A 226 -8.07 -12.24 -2.82
C ILE A 226 -8.67 -12.73 -1.52
N LYS A 227 -8.63 -11.91 -0.47
CA LYS A 227 -8.97 -12.37 0.88
C LYS A 227 -10.47 -12.42 1.14
N ILE A 228 -11.20 -11.38 0.77
CA ILE A 228 -12.64 -11.29 1.03
C ILE A 228 -13.43 -12.04 -0.03
N THR A 229 -13.13 -11.81 -1.31
CA THR A 229 -13.89 -12.43 -2.40
C THR A 229 -13.37 -13.82 -2.75
N GLY A 230 -12.05 -14.01 -2.86
CA GLY A 230 -11.45 -15.31 -3.21
C GLY A 230 -11.40 -16.34 -2.07
N GLU A 231 -10.98 -15.93 -0.88
CA GLU A 231 -10.79 -16.82 0.29
C GLU A 231 -11.92 -16.72 1.32
N HIS A 232 -12.93 -15.87 1.08
CA HIS A 232 -14.12 -15.69 1.93
C HIS A 232 -13.82 -15.30 3.39
N TRP A 233 -12.78 -14.49 3.60
CA TRP A 233 -12.46 -13.96 4.91
C TRP A 233 -13.51 -12.97 5.40
N THR A 234 -13.72 -12.93 6.71
CA THR A 234 -14.44 -11.86 7.37
C THR A 234 -13.59 -10.58 7.43
N PRO A 235 -14.23 -9.40 7.56
CA PRO A 235 -13.51 -8.15 7.81
C PRO A 235 -12.59 -8.20 9.04
N ASP A 236 -12.94 -8.97 10.07
CA ASP A 236 -12.10 -9.15 11.27
C ASP A 236 -10.84 -9.97 10.99
N GLN A 237 -10.94 -11.01 10.14
CA GLN A 237 -9.77 -11.77 9.70
C GLN A 237 -8.83 -10.87 8.89
N PHE A 238 -9.37 -10.05 7.99
CA PHE A 238 -8.60 -9.07 7.23
C PHE A 238 -7.93 -8.03 8.14
N LEU A 239 -8.66 -7.44 9.09
CA LEU A 239 -8.11 -6.51 10.09
C LEU A 239 -6.99 -7.14 10.92
N SER A 240 -7.17 -8.40 11.35
CA SER A 240 -6.17 -9.16 12.11
C SER A 240 -4.89 -9.36 11.29
N GLN A 241 -5.00 -9.73 10.01
CA GLN A 241 -3.88 -9.83 9.08
C GLN A 241 -3.15 -8.49 8.94
N LEU A 242 -3.87 -7.40 8.69
CA LEU A 242 -3.27 -6.06 8.55
C LEU A 242 -2.47 -5.67 9.81
N LYS A 243 -3.02 -5.91 11.01
CA LYS A 243 -2.33 -5.60 12.27
C LYS A 243 -1.06 -6.44 12.45
N ARG A 244 -1.13 -7.75 12.17
CA ARG A 244 0.02 -8.65 12.30
C ARG A 244 1.14 -8.30 11.33
N GLU A 245 0.80 -8.03 10.08
CA GLU A 245 1.79 -7.63 9.08
C GLU A 245 2.38 -6.26 9.41
N PHE A 246 1.56 -5.31 9.85
CA PHE A 246 2.05 -4.02 10.35
C PHE A 246 3.01 -4.18 11.52
N ASP A 247 2.68 -4.96 12.56
CA ASP A 247 3.52 -5.10 13.76
C ASP A 247 4.90 -5.67 13.42
N GLN A 248 4.93 -6.67 12.53
CA GLN A 248 6.18 -7.27 12.05
C GLN A 248 7.00 -6.26 11.24
N LEU A 249 6.39 -5.60 10.24
CA LEU A 249 7.08 -4.62 9.40
C LEU A 249 7.52 -3.39 10.20
N TYR A 250 6.76 -2.98 11.20
CA TYR A 250 7.10 -1.85 12.07
C TYR A 250 8.30 -2.18 12.96
N ALA A 251 8.36 -3.39 13.53
CA ALA A 251 9.53 -3.85 14.30
C ALA A 251 10.78 -3.92 13.42
N GLU A 252 10.66 -4.45 12.20
CA GLU A 252 11.75 -4.46 11.22
C GLU A 252 12.16 -3.06 10.75
N GLY A 253 11.19 -2.16 10.59
CA GLY A 253 11.34 -0.77 10.17
C GLY A 253 12.30 0.04 11.06
N ALA A 254 12.50 -0.40 12.31
CA ALA A 254 13.47 0.21 13.22
C ALA A 254 14.93 -0.04 12.81
N GLN A 255 15.21 -1.01 11.94
CA GLN A 255 16.56 -1.46 11.58
C GLN A 255 16.82 -1.51 10.07
N LYS A 256 15.78 -1.44 9.24
CA LYS A 256 15.87 -1.44 7.76
C LYS A 256 14.63 -0.79 7.16
N ARG A 257 14.72 -0.35 5.90
CA ARG A 257 13.59 0.25 5.19
C ARG A 257 12.47 -0.78 5.04
N ARG A 258 11.25 -0.42 5.44
CA ARG A 258 10.06 -1.24 5.22
C ARG A 258 8.89 -0.42 4.74
N MET A 259 8.10 -1.03 3.88
CA MET A 259 6.83 -0.56 3.36
C MET A 259 5.76 -1.63 3.58
N MET A 260 4.54 -1.20 3.88
CA MET A 260 3.36 -2.05 3.85
C MET A 260 2.45 -1.63 2.69
N SER A 261 2.19 -2.54 1.77
CA SER A 261 1.18 -2.36 0.72
C SER A 261 -0.16 -2.92 1.17
N ILE A 262 -1.25 -2.24 0.78
CA ILE A 262 -2.63 -2.71 0.95
C ILE A 262 -3.39 -2.41 -0.33
N SER A 263 -4.22 -3.33 -0.81
CA SER A 263 -5.11 -3.10 -1.95
C SER A 263 -6.58 -3.20 -1.58
N PHE A 264 -7.36 -2.23 -2.05
CA PHE A 264 -8.78 -2.05 -1.78
C PHE A 264 -9.51 -1.77 -3.08
N HIS A 265 -10.45 -2.64 -3.45
CA HIS A 265 -11.21 -2.53 -4.68
C HIS A 265 -12.54 -1.82 -4.44
N ASP A 266 -12.94 -0.95 -5.37
CA ASP A 266 -14.15 -0.13 -5.31
C ASP A 266 -15.39 -0.87 -4.77
N ARG A 267 -15.73 -2.02 -5.33
CA ARG A 267 -16.92 -2.82 -5.02
C ARG A 267 -16.78 -3.74 -3.80
N ILE A 268 -15.57 -3.89 -3.24
CA ILE A 268 -15.26 -4.81 -2.13
C ILE A 268 -14.85 -4.01 -0.90
N GLY A 269 -13.68 -3.37 -0.96
CA GLY A 269 -13.12 -2.53 0.07
C GLY A 269 -13.99 -1.31 0.39
N GLY A 270 -14.72 -0.82 -0.60
CA GLY A 270 -15.72 0.25 -0.42
C GLY A 270 -16.99 -0.16 0.33
N SER A 271 -17.19 -1.45 0.64
CA SER A 271 -18.34 -1.92 1.42
C SER A 271 -18.29 -1.44 2.89
N PRO A 272 -19.43 -1.31 3.59
CA PRO A 272 -19.47 -0.67 4.91
C PRO A 272 -18.60 -1.38 5.96
N ALA A 273 -18.61 -2.71 5.96
CA ALA A 273 -17.82 -3.50 6.91
C ALA A 273 -16.32 -3.43 6.63
N MET A 274 -15.92 -3.41 5.35
CA MET A 274 -14.51 -3.28 4.97
C MET A 274 -13.96 -1.88 5.28
N VAL A 275 -14.73 -0.82 5.00
CA VAL A 275 -14.36 0.55 5.40
C VAL A 275 -14.23 0.66 6.93
N ASN A 276 -15.12 0.03 7.70
CA ASN A 276 -15.02 0.02 9.16
C ASN A 276 -13.76 -0.73 9.66
N ALA A 277 -13.43 -1.86 9.06
CA ALA A 277 -12.19 -2.59 9.36
C ALA A 277 -10.95 -1.75 9.03
N MET A 278 -10.92 -1.11 7.86
CA MET A 278 -9.84 -0.21 7.47
C MET A 278 -9.72 1.01 8.40
N GLU A 279 -10.84 1.61 8.80
CA GLU A 279 -10.84 2.69 9.79
C GLU A 279 -10.23 2.24 11.12
N SER A 280 -10.59 1.03 11.58
CA SER A 280 -10.03 0.44 12.80
C SER A 280 -8.52 0.21 12.68
N PHE A 281 -8.04 -0.19 11.50
CA PHE A 281 -6.61 -0.29 11.21
C PHE A 281 -5.91 1.07 11.20
N ILE A 282 -6.49 2.10 10.56
CA ILE A 282 -5.92 3.46 10.56
C ILE A 282 -5.78 4.02 11.97
N ARG A 283 -6.80 3.84 12.82
CA ARG A 283 -6.73 4.26 14.23
C ARG A 283 -5.57 3.56 14.94
N TYR A 284 -5.43 2.25 14.75
CA TYR A 284 -4.37 1.45 15.36
C TYR A 284 -2.96 1.93 14.97
N THR A 285 -2.71 2.22 13.70
CA THR A 285 -1.38 2.63 13.23
C THR A 285 -1.05 4.08 13.58
N LYS A 286 -2.05 4.97 13.67
CA LYS A 286 -1.87 6.38 14.10
C LYS A 286 -1.47 6.54 15.56
N GLU A 287 -1.61 5.50 16.38
CA GLU A 287 -1.08 5.47 17.75
C GLU A 287 0.44 5.25 17.79
N LYS A 288 1.07 4.89 16.65
CA LYS A 288 2.50 4.58 16.54
C LYS A 288 3.26 5.77 15.97
N THR A 289 4.50 5.96 16.43
CA THR A 289 5.39 7.03 15.96
C THR A 289 6.09 6.65 14.66
N GLY A 290 6.38 7.61 13.79
CA GLY A 290 7.19 7.34 12.59
C GLY A 290 6.46 6.50 11.52
N VAL A 291 5.13 6.39 11.58
CA VAL A 291 4.31 5.76 10.54
C VAL A 291 3.79 6.82 9.58
N PHE A 292 4.05 6.64 8.29
CA PHE A 292 3.64 7.58 7.24
C PHE A 292 2.74 6.88 6.23
N TYR A 293 1.61 7.50 5.90
CA TYR A 293 0.81 7.11 4.75
C TYR A 293 1.27 7.89 3.53
N MET A 294 1.67 7.20 2.46
CA MET A 294 2.22 7.83 1.27
C MET A 294 1.62 7.30 -0.02
N ARG A 295 1.43 8.21 -0.97
CA ARG A 295 1.16 7.88 -2.37
C ARG A 295 2.40 7.25 -3.00
N LYS A 296 2.20 6.41 -4.00
CA LYS A 296 3.23 5.66 -4.68
C LYS A 296 4.09 6.56 -5.56
N ASP A 297 3.54 7.59 -6.21
CA ASP A 297 4.36 8.61 -6.89
C ASP A 297 5.33 9.32 -5.95
N ASP A 298 4.89 9.66 -4.73
CA ASP A 298 5.73 10.32 -3.73
C ASP A 298 6.83 9.37 -3.26
N ILE A 299 6.53 8.08 -3.06
CA ILE A 299 7.52 7.04 -2.75
C ILE A 299 8.52 6.90 -3.91
N ALA A 300 8.05 6.82 -5.16
CA ALA A 300 8.91 6.66 -6.33
C ALA A 300 9.91 7.82 -6.48
N LYS A 301 9.42 9.06 -6.35
CA LYS A 301 10.25 10.28 -6.37
C LYS A 301 11.28 10.29 -5.25
N LEU A 302 10.93 9.75 -4.07
CA LEU A 302 11.80 9.68 -2.91
C LEU A 302 12.97 8.71 -3.11
N VAL A 303 12.71 7.56 -3.74
CA VAL A 303 13.67 6.44 -3.79
C VAL A 303 14.47 6.34 -5.09
N ILE A 304 14.03 6.96 -6.19
CA ILE A 304 14.63 6.77 -7.53
C ILE A 304 16.12 7.11 -7.62
N ASN A 305 16.57 8.11 -6.85
CA ASN A 305 17.95 8.58 -6.80
C ASN A 305 18.61 8.38 -5.42
N ASP A 306 17.93 7.67 -4.53
CA ASP A 306 18.45 7.36 -3.22
C ASP A 306 19.49 6.22 -3.34
N PRO A 307 20.75 6.45 -2.94
CA PRO A 307 21.81 5.45 -3.05
C PRO A 307 21.55 4.19 -2.22
N ASP A 308 20.68 4.25 -1.21
CA ASP A 308 20.32 3.12 -0.36
C ASP A 308 19.16 2.28 -0.93
N THR A 309 18.54 2.72 -2.05
CA THR A 309 17.51 1.93 -2.72
C THR A 309 18.13 0.71 -3.39
N PRO A 310 17.69 -0.52 -3.05
CA PRO A 310 18.28 -1.72 -3.62
C PRO A 310 18.03 -1.79 -5.13
N VAL A 311 18.98 -2.36 -5.86
CA VAL A 311 18.83 -2.69 -7.28
C VAL A 311 18.55 -4.18 -7.41
N ASP A 312 17.50 -4.52 -8.14
CA ASP A 312 17.13 -5.89 -8.48
C ASP A 312 16.87 -6.01 -9.98
N ASN A 313 17.77 -6.72 -10.65
CA ASN A 313 17.76 -6.93 -12.10
C ASN A 313 17.39 -8.38 -12.46
N SER A 314 16.63 -9.07 -11.59
CA SER A 314 16.20 -10.45 -11.84
C SER A 314 15.45 -10.63 -13.18
N GLU A 315 14.86 -9.57 -13.72
CA GLU A 315 14.14 -9.56 -15.01
C GLU A 315 14.92 -8.89 -16.16
N GLU A 316 16.21 -8.59 -16.00
CA GLU A 316 17.00 -7.81 -16.97
C GLU A 316 16.99 -8.39 -18.39
N MET A 317 16.91 -9.72 -18.52
CA MET A 317 16.81 -10.37 -19.84
C MET A 317 15.60 -9.93 -20.68
N TYR A 318 14.53 -9.43 -20.04
CA TYR A 318 13.34 -8.91 -20.71
C TYR A 318 13.36 -7.39 -20.85
N ASN A 319 14.21 -6.69 -20.10
CA ASN A 319 14.16 -5.24 -19.95
C ASN A 319 15.13 -4.48 -20.87
N ASN A 320 15.98 -5.19 -21.61
CA ASN A 320 16.88 -4.63 -22.63
C ASN A 320 16.18 -4.40 -23.98
#